data_AF-I0WRJ4-F1
#
_entry.id   AF-I0WRJ4-F1
#
_cell.length_a   1.000
_cell.length_b   1.000
_cell.length_c   1.000
_cell.angle_alpha   90.00
_cell.angle_beta   90.00
_cell.angle_gamma   90.00
#
_symmetry.space_group_name_H-M   'P 1'
#
loop_
_entity.id
_entity.type
_entity.pdbx_description
1 polymer ?
#
loop_
_entity_poly.entity_id
_entity_poly.type
_entity_poly.pdbx_seq_one_letter_code
_entity_poly.pdbx_strand_id
1 'polypeptide(L)' 'MRMKFHEQLDELHRRLLTVIEDPAWTGTIPAAVDVTLLGRFYERFGDHAVVVGRRVIFLVTGEQMTP' A
#
# COMPACT_ATOMS: atom_id res chain seq x y z
N MET A 1 -11.46 0.62 11.69
CA MET A 1 -10.22 1.30 11.25
C MET A 1 -10.04 1.03 9.77
N ARG A 2 -10.65 1.83 8.89
CA ARG A 2 -10.41 1.73 7.43
C ARG A 2 -9.02 2.26 7.14
N MET A 3 -8.28 1.48 6.38
CA MET A 3 -6.84 1.55 6.22
C MET A 3 -6.47 2.66 5.24
N LYS A 4 -6.20 3.87 5.76
CA LYS A 4 -5.74 5.05 5.00
C LYS A 4 -4.52 4.78 4.10
N PHE A 5 -3.76 3.71 4.36
CA PHE A 5 -2.55 3.35 3.61
C PHE A 5 -2.84 2.82 2.20
N HIS A 6 -3.95 2.10 1.98
CA HIS A 6 -4.31 1.60 0.64
C HIS A 6 -4.63 2.75 -0.30
N GLU A 7 -5.42 3.72 0.16
CA GLU A 7 -5.80 4.89 -0.63
C GLU A 7 -4.57 5.74 -1.03
N GLN A 8 -3.59 5.85 -0.14
CA GLN A 8 -2.34 6.57 -0.40
C GLN A 8 -1.43 5.83 -1.39
N LEU A 9 -1.40 4.50 -1.34
CA LEU A 9 -0.59 3.68 -2.25
C LEU A 9 -1.23 3.60 -3.65
N ASP A 10 -2.55 3.48 -3.74
CA ASP A 10 -3.31 3.60 -4.99
C ASP A 10 -3.02 4.94 -5.69
N GLU A 11 -3.03 6.04 -4.93
CA GLU A 11 -2.75 7.37 -5.46
C GLU A 11 -1.29 7.49 -5.91
N LEU A 12 -0.34 6.96 -5.15
CA LEU A 12 1.08 6.96 -5.51
C LEU A 12 1.31 6.15 -6.80
N HIS A 13 0.68 4.99 -6.93
CA HIS A 13 0.77 4.15 -8.11
C HIS A 13 0.21 4.87 -9.35
N ARG A 14 -0.92 5.57 -9.19
CA ARG A 14 -1.53 6.37 -10.26
C ARG A 14 -0.61 7.52 -10.68
N ARG A 15 -0.05 8.26 -9.72
CA ARG A 15 0.90 9.36 -10.00
C ARG A 15 2.18 8.87 -10.66
N LEU A 16 2.68 7.69 -10.27
CA LEU A 16 3.83 7.07 -10.88
C LEU A 16 3.57 6.78 -12.36
N LEU A 17 2.43 6.18 -12.70
CA LEU A 17 2.05 5.95 -14.10
C LEU A 17 1.97 7.27 -14.88
N THR A 18 1.38 8.31 -14.29
CA THR A 18 1.33 9.65 -14.92
C THR A 18 2.72 10.24 -15.19
N VAL A 19 3.67 10.08 -14.25
CA VAL A 19 5.05 10.56 -14.43
C VAL A 19 5.78 9.76 -15.51
N ILE A 20 5.51 8.45 -15.61
CA ILE A 20 6.14 7.56 -16.59
C ILE A 20 5.67 7.86 -18.01
N GLU A 21 4.40 8.24 -18.15
CA GLU A 21 3.78 8.58 -19.43
C GLU A 21 4.16 10.00 -19.91
N ASP A 22 4.80 10.82 -19.06
CA ASP A 22 5.24 12.17 -19.42
C ASP A 22 6.41 12.10 -20.42
N PRO A 23 6.29 12.70 -21.63
CA PRO A 23 7.37 12.75 -22.62
C PRO A 23 8.65 13.44 -22.12
N ALA A 24 8.56 14.28 -21.08
CA ALA A 24 9.68 14.96 -20.46
C ALA A 24 10.38 14.11 -19.38
N TRP A 25 9.87 12.92 -19.08
CA TRP A 25 10.48 12.05 -18.09
C TRP A 25 11.84 11.52 -18.55
N THR A 26 12.85 11.72 -17.72
CA THR A 26 14.24 11.33 -17.99
C THR A 26 14.67 10.06 -17.23
N GLY A 27 13.76 9.43 -16.50
CA GLY A 27 14.05 8.22 -15.72
C GLY A 27 13.99 6.96 -16.58
N THR A 28 14.52 5.86 -16.03
CA THR A 28 14.54 4.58 -16.73
C THR A 28 13.30 3.74 -16.37
N ILE A 29 12.84 2.92 -17.32
CA ILE A 29 11.74 1.97 -17.10
C ILE A 29 11.98 1.08 -15.84
N PRO A 30 13.21 0.57 -15.56
CA PRO A 30 13.50 -0.13 -14.32
C PRO A 30 13.19 0.67 -13.05
N ALA A 31 13.55 1.96 -12.99
CA ALA A 31 13.29 2.79 -11.81
C ALA A 31 11.79 2.95 -11.55
N ALA A 32 11.00 3.06 -12.62
CA ALA A 32 9.54 3.04 -12.54
C ALA A 32 8.99 1.73 -12.00
N VAL A 33 9.48 0.60 -12.52
CA VAL A 33 9.08 -0.73 -12.06
C VAL A 33 9.42 -0.93 -10.58
N ASP A 34 10.60 -0.48 -10.14
CA ASP A 34 11.03 -0.59 -8.74
C ASP A 34 10.10 0.19 -7.80
N VAL A 35 9.72 1.42 -8.14
CA VAL A 35 8.79 2.22 -7.33
C VAL A 35 7.39 1.60 -7.30
N THR A 36 6.92 1.05 -8.42
CA THR A 36 5.65 0.29 -8.49
C THR A 36 5.67 -0.93 -7.56
N LEU A 37 6.74 -1.73 -7.63
CA LEU A 37 6.90 -2.92 -6.80
C LEU A 37 7.01 -2.57 -5.31
N LEU A 38 7.72 -1.49 -4.98
CA LEU A 38 7.82 -0.97 -3.63
C LEU A 38 6.44 -0.67 -3.05
N GLY A 39 5.59 0.05 -3.79
CA GLY A 39 4.22 0.35 -3.36
C GLY A 39 3.40 -0.90 -3.04
N ARG A 40 3.44 -1.91 -3.93
CA ARG A 40 2.74 -3.18 -3.75
C ARG A 40 3.21 -3.96 -2.52
N PHE A 41 4.52 -3.97 -2.24
CA PHE A 41 5.04 -4.63 -1.04
C PHE A 41 4.55 -3.94 0.23
N TYR A 42 4.56 -2.61 0.27
CA TYR A 42 4.06 -1.83 1.41
C TYR A 42 2.58 -2.09 1.69
N GLU A 43 1.75 -2.21 0.66
CA GLU A 43 0.33 -2.56 0.78
C GLU A 43 0.13 -3.89 1.49
N ARG A 44 0.87 -4.92 1.03
CA ARG A 44 0.80 -6.26 1.61
C ARG A 44 1.30 -6.30 3.07
N PHE A 45 2.30 -5.50 3.41
CA PHE A 45 2.73 -5.32 4.80
C PHE A 45 1.63 -4.66 5.64
N GLY A 46 0.96 -3.64 5.10
CA GLY A 46 -0.19 -3.00 5.74
C GLY A 46 -1.34 -3.97 6.00
N ASP A 47 -1.73 -4.77 5.01
CA ASP A 47 -2.76 -5.80 5.13
C ASP A 47 -2.43 -6.81 6.24
N HIS A 48 -1.19 -7.31 6.25
CA HIS A 48 -0.74 -8.24 7.28
C HIS A 48 -0.72 -7.60 8.67
N ALA A 49 -0.27 -6.35 8.78
CA ALA A 49 -0.26 -5.62 10.04
C ALA A 49 -1.68 -5.43 10.59
N VAL A 50 -2.67 -5.14 9.73
CA VAL A 50 -4.08 -5.04 10.12
C VAL A 50 -4.61 -6.39 10.63
N VAL A 51 -4.28 -7.50 9.96
CA VAL A 51 -4.68 -8.84 10.41
C VAL A 51 -4.08 -9.17 11.78
N VAL A 52 -2.80 -8.87 11.98
CA VAL A 52 -2.11 -9.08 13.26
C VAL A 52 -2.73 -8.21 14.34
N GLY A 53 -2.97 -6.92 14.07
CA GLY A 53 -3.60 -6.00 15.03
C GLY A 53 -4.99 -6.47 15.46
N ARG A 54 -5.82 -6.93 14.52
CA ARG A 54 -7.14 -7.49 14.84
C ARG A 54 -7.05 -8.72 15.75
N ARG A 55 -6.08 -9.61 15.51
CA ARG A 55 -5.83 -10.78 16.37
C ARG A 55 -5.39 -10.38 17.77
N VAL A 56 -4.48 -9.41 17.89
CA VAL A 56 -4.03 -8.91 19.19
C VAL A 56 -5.20 -8.31 19.98
N ILE A 57 -6.06 -7.51 19.33
CA ILE A 57 -7.22 -6.93 20.00
C ILE A 57 -8.19 -8.00 20.47
N PHE A 58 -8.49 -9.00 19.63
CA PHE A 58 -9.31 -10.14 20.04
C PHE A 58 -8.71 -10.90 21.22
N LEU A 59 -7.40 -11.16 21.21
CA LEU A 59 -6.71 -11.87 22.30
C LEU A 59 -6.80 -11.11 23.64
N VAL A 60 -6.76 -9.78 23.60
CA VAL A 60 -6.80 -8.93 24.81
C VAL A 60 -8.23 -8.70 25.29
N THR A 61 -9.20 -8.52 24.38
CA THR A 61 -10.56 -8.04 24.70
C THR A 61 -11.63 -9.12 24.61
N GLY A 62 -11.38 -10.21 23.86
CA GLY A 62 -12.40 -11.21 23.50
C GLY A 62 -13.38 -10.74 22.41
N GLU A 63 -13.33 -9.49 21.97
CA GLU A 63 -14.25 -8.94 20.98
C GLU A 63 -13.76 -9.20 19.55
N GLN A 64 -14.62 -9.81 18.73
CA GLN A 64 -14.36 -9.98 17.29
C GLN A 64 -14.54 -8.64 16.59
N MET A 65 -13.46 -8.12 15.98
CA MET A 65 -13.55 -6.97 15.10
C MET A 65 -14.13 -7.38 13.74
N THR A 66 -15.40 -7.06 13.52
CA THR A 66 -16.02 -7.16 12.19
C THR A 66 -15.45 -6.11 11.22
N PRO A 67 -15.43 -6.39 9.91
CA PRO A 67 -14.85 -5.52 8.89
C PRO A 67 -15.40 -4.09 8.85
#